data_AF-T0JJM0-F1
#
_entry.id   AF-T0JJM0-F1
#
_cell.length_a   1.000
_cell.length_b   1.000
_cell.length_c   1.000
_cell.angle_alpha   90.00
_cell.angle_beta   90.00
_cell.angle_gamma   90.00
#
_symmetry.space_group_name_H-M   'P 1'
#
loop_
_entity.id
_entity.type
_entity.pdbx_description
1 polymer ?
#
loop_
_entity_poly.entity_id
_entity_poly.type
_entity_poly.pdbx_seq_one_letter_code
_entity_poly.pdbx_strand_id
1 'polypeptide(L)' 'MAPKFGDLKCYCDKNGWVMIRNTDHWYYEKVLIDGTVLRTKISHAISKEIPKNLWERIRQKQLQISETSFWQGLK' A
#
# COMPACT_ATOMS: atom_id res chain seq x y z
N MET A 1 10.94 3.31 -10.38
CA MET A 1 9.67 3.59 -11.08
C MET A 1 8.73 4.26 -10.09
N ALA A 2 8.04 5.34 -10.44
CA ALA A 2 7.09 5.96 -9.51
C ALA A 2 5.81 5.11 -9.46
N PRO A 3 5.40 4.59 -8.28
CA PRO A 3 4.15 3.85 -8.19
C PRO A 3 2.97 4.81 -8.15
N LYS A 4 1.85 4.38 -8.71
CA LYS A 4 0.58 5.09 -8.65
C LYS A 4 -0.25 4.59 -7.46
N PHE A 5 -1.25 5.37 -7.07
CA PHE A 5 -2.20 4.88 -6.05
C PHE A 5 -2.94 3.62 -6.51
N GLY A 6 -3.17 3.46 -7.82
CA GLY A 6 -3.72 2.22 -8.38
C GLY A 6 -2.83 1.00 -8.17
N ASP A 7 -1.51 1.16 -8.33
CA ASP A 7 -0.53 0.10 -8.05
C ASP A 7 -0.55 -0.26 -6.56
N LEU A 8 -0.57 0.74 -5.68
CA LEU A 8 -0.63 0.50 -4.24
C LEU A 8 -1.89 -0.29 -3.83
N LYS A 9 -3.03 0.02 -4.45
CA LYS A 9 -4.28 -0.70 -4.22
C LYS A 9 -4.17 -2.15 -4.69
N CYS A 10 -3.75 -2.36 -5.93
CA CYS A 10 -3.59 -3.70 -6.51
C CYS A 10 -2.64 -4.57 -5.68
N TYR A 11 -1.54 -3.98 -5.20
CA TYR A 11 -0.62 -4.65 -4.29
C TYR A 11 -1.33 -5.09 -3.01
N CYS A 12 -2.10 -4.20 -2.38
CA CYS A 12 -2.84 -4.53 -1.15
C CYS A 12 -3.84 -5.68 -1.39
N ASP A 13 -4.64 -5.59 -2.45
CA ASP A 13 -5.62 -6.63 -2.80
C ASP A 13 -4.96 -8.00 -3.07
N LYS A 14 -3.80 -8.03 -3.73
CA LYS A 14 -3.05 -9.29 -4.00
C LYS A 14 -2.30 -9.84 -2.79
N ASN A 15 -1.81 -8.98 -1.90
CA ASN A 15 -0.88 -9.36 -0.83
C ASN A 15 -1.57 -9.64 0.51
N GLY A 16 -2.87 -9.96 0.49
CA GLY A 16 -3.63 -10.34 1.67
C GLY A 16 -3.89 -9.19 2.63
N TRP A 17 -3.95 -7.96 2.14
CA TRP A 17 -4.45 -6.84 2.94
C TRP A 17 -5.97 -6.86 2.96
N VAL A 18 -6.55 -6.56 4.12
CA VAL A 18 -7.99 -6.50 4.32
C VAL A 18 -8.42 -5.05 4.27
N MET A 19 -9.35 -4.73 3.37
CA MET A 19 -9.98 -3.41 3.35
C MET A 19 -10.97 -3.31 4.50
N ILE A 20 -10.68 -2.42 5.45
CA ILE A 20 -11.53 -2.21 6.63
C ILE A 20 -12.55 -1.11 6.41
N ARG A 21 -12.22 -0.10 5.61
CA ARG A 21 -13.09 1.05 5.34
C ARG A 21 -12.87 1.57 3.93
N ASN A 22 -13.96 1.96 3.29
CA ASN A 22 -13.97 2.66 2.02
C ASN A 22 -14.93 3.83 2.13
N THR A 23 -14.40 5.02 2.40
CA THR A 23 -15.19 6.26 2.41
C THR A 23 -14.58 7.23 1.41
N ASP A 24 -13.91 8.27 1.87
CA ASP A 24 -13.14 9.21 1.04
C ASP A 24 -11.77 8.63 0.62
N HIS A 25 -11.32 7.59 1.34
CA HIS A 25 -10.10 6.85 1.06
C HIS A 25 -10.33 5.36 1.30
N TRP A 26 -9.50 4.51 0.68
CA TRP A 26 -9.40 3.11 1.06
C TRP A 26 -8.45 2.94 2.23
N TYR A 27 -8.94 2.33 3.29
CA TYR A 27 -8.16 1.94 4.45
C TYR A 27 -7.95 0.44 4.41
N TYR A 28 -6.68 0.06 4.34
CA TYR A 28 -6.27 -1.34 4.35
C TYR A 28 -5.48 -1.64 5.61
N GLU A 29 -5.70 -2.83 6.16
CA GLU A 29 -4.92 -3.38 7.26
C GLU A 29 -4.33 -4.72 6.88
N LYS A 30 -3.14 -5.02 7.41
CA LYS A 30 -2.52 -6.32 7.28
C LYS A 30 -1.92 -6.71 8.62
N VAL A 31 -2.36 -7.87 9.11
CA VAL A 31 -1.80 -8.48 10.32
C VAL A 31 -0.63 -9.34 9.89
N LEU A 32 0.55 -9.03 10.40
CA LEU A 32 1.75 -9.85 10.22
C LEU A 32 1.72 -11.04 11.17
N ILE A 33 2.53 -12.05 10.88
CA ILE A 33 2.56 -13.29 11.66
C ILE A 33 3.06 -13.10 13.09
N ASP A 34 3.86 -12.06 13.32
CA ASP A 34 4.31 -11.64 14.65
C ASP A 34 3.23 -10.88 15.45
N GLY A 35 2.07 -10.62 14.85
CA GLY A 35 0.97 -9.87 15.46
C GLY A 35 0.98 -8.37 15.19
N THR A 36 2.02 -7.83 14.53
CA THR A 36 2.05 -6.42 14.11
C THR A 36 0.95 -6.13 13.10
N VAL A 37 0.15 -5.11 13.38
CA VAL A 37 -0.89 -4.62 12.46
C VAL A 37 -0.36 -3.44 11.66
N LEU A 38 -0.16 -3.65 10.37
CA LEU A 38 0.17 -2.61 9.42
C LEU A 38 -1.10 -1.96 8.88
N ARG A 39 -1.06 -0.64 8.67
CA ARG A 39 -2.19 0.15 8.17
C ARG A 39 -1.73 1.05 7.05
N THR A 40 -2.46 1.07 5.95
CA THR A 40 -2.18 1.96 4.82
C THR A 40 -3.44 2.67 4.35
N LYS A 41 -3.27 3.94 3.97
CA LYS A 41 -4.34 4.79 3.43
C LYS A 41 -4.05 5.06 1.96
N ILE A 42 -4.99 4.71 1.10
CA ILE A 42 -4.88 4.87 -0.35
C ILE A 42 -5.95 5.85 -0.82
N SER A 43 -5.54 6.86 -1.59
CA SER A 43 -6.47 7.81 -2.21
C SER A 43 -7.18 7.17 -3.39
N HIS A 44 -8.42 7.58 -3.64
CA HIS A 44 -9.18 7.18 -4.84
C HIS A 44 -8.56 7.68 -6.16
N ALA A 45 -7.58 8.57 -6.08
CA ALA A 45 -6.82 9.09 -7.23
C ALA A 45 -5.86 8.04 -7.82
N ILE A 46 -6.38 6.90 -8.29
CA ILE A 46 -5.61 5.76 -8.82
C ILE A 46 -4.66 6.12 -9.96
N SER A 47 -5.02 7.11 -10.79
CA SER A 47 -4.22 7.58 -11.92
C SER A 47 -3.06 8.49 -11.50
N LYS A 48 -3.06 8.98 -10.25
CA LYS A 48 -2.05 9.91 -9.75
C LYS A 48 -0.82 9.14 -9.27
N GLU A 49 0.34 9.64 -9.66
CA GLU A 49 1.63 9.12 -9.19
C GLU A 49 1.88 9.54 -7.75
N ILE A 50 2.45 8.63 -6.97
CA ILE A 50 2.85 8.91 -5.60
C ILE A 50 4.22 9.60 -5.65
N PRO A 51 4.35 10.81 -5.09
CA PRO A 51 5.65 11.48 -5.02
C PRO A 51 6.66 10.62 -4.27
N LYS A 52 7.92 10.57 -4.73
CA LYS A 52 8.97 9.73 -4.14
C LYS A 52 9.08 9.85 -2.62
N ASN A 53 9.08 11.08 -2.09
CA ASN A 53 9.17 11.32 -0.64
C ASN A 53 7.98 10.73 0.13
N LEU A 54 6.78 10.79 -0.45
CA LEU A 54 5.59 10.20 0.14
C LEU A 54 5.65 8.67 0.05
N TRP A 55 6.11 8.15 -1.09
CA TRP A 55 6.26 6.73 -1.33
C TRP A 55 7.26 6.09 -0.35
N GLU A 56 8.41 6.72 -0.11
CA GLU A 56 9.38 6.25 0.88
C GLU A 56 8.78 6.20 2.29
N ARG A 57 8.00 7.22 2.68
CA ARG A 57 7.29 7.22 3.97
C ARG A 57 6.26 6.10 4.06
N ILE A 58 5.45 5.87 3.03
CA ILE A 58 4.47 4.78 3.00
C ILE A 58 5.19 3.43 3.11
N ARG A 59 6.23 3.21 2.31
CA ARG A 59 7.01 1.98 2.32
C ARG A 59 7.68 1.69 3.65
N GLN A 60 8.35 2.69 4.24
CA GLN A 60 9.13 2.49 5.45
C GLN A 60 8.27 2.48 6.73
N LYS A 61 7.19 3.28 6.77
CA LYS A 61 6.38 3.43 7.98
C LYS A 61 5.07 2.64 7.95
N GLN A 62 4.46 2.44 6.79
CA GLN A 62 3.16 1.77 6.66
C GLN A 62 3.29 0.33 6.18
N LEU A 63 3.99 0.09 5.07
CA LEU A 63 4.11 -1.25 4.48
C LEU A 63 5.27 -2.06 5.08
N GLN A 64 6.33 -1.39 5.53
CA GLN A 64 7.59 -1.98 6.00
C GLN A 64 8.22 -3.00 5.02
N ILE A 65 8.21 -2.69 3.72
CA ILE A 65 8.74 -3.59 2.67
C ILE A 65 9.81 -2.92 1.80
N SER A 66 10.55 -3.73 1.04
CA SER A 66 11.50 -3.30 0.00
C SER A 66 10.80 -3.00 -1.34
N GLU A 67 11.39 -2.14 -2.18
CA GLU A 67 10.71 -1.67 -3.41
C GLU A 67 10.54 -2.81 -4.39
N THR A 68 11.55 -3.67 -4.44
CA THR A 68 11.53 -4.95 -5.14
C THR A 68 10.37 -5.83 -4.70
N SER A 69 10.14 -5.99 -3.39
CA SER A 69 9.03 -6.79 -2.85
C SER A 69 7.66 -6.23 -3.26
N PHE A 70 7.53 -4.90 -3.32
CA PHE A 70 6.32 -4.25 -3.81
C PHE A 70 6.03 -4.61 -5.28
N TRP A 71 7.01 -4.44 -6.17
CA TRP A 71 6.86 -4.75 -7.59
C TRP A 71 6.69 -6.24 -7.86
N GLN A 72 7.31 -7.12 -7.06
CA GLN A 72 7.09 -8.56 -7.14
C GLN A 72 5.66 -8.94 -6.76
N GLY A 73 5.10 -8.34 -5.71
CA GLY A 73 3.71 -8.60 -5.30
C GLY A 73 2.66 -8.02 -6.25
N LEU A 74 3.06 -7.24 -7.26
CA LEU A 74 2.20 -6.73 -8.32
C LEU A 74 2.19 -7.60 -9.58
N LYS A 75 3.26 -8.37 -9.83
CA LYS A 75 3.30 -9.38 -10.90
C LYS A 75 2.25 -10.47 -10.68
#